data_AF-A0A2J7PCW3-F1
#
_entry.id   AF-A0A2J7PCW3-F1
#
_cell.length_a   1.000
_cell.length_b   1.000
_cell.length_c   1.000
_cell.angle_alpha   90.00
_cell.angle_beta   90.00
_cell.angle_gamma   90.00
#
_symmetry.space_group_name_H-M   'P 1'
#
loop_
_entity.id
_entity.type
_entity.pdbx_description
1 polymer ?
#
loop_
_entity_poly.entity_id
_entity_poly.type
_entity_poly.pdbx_seq_one_letter_code
_entity_poly.pdbx_strand_id
1 'polypeptide(L)'
;MGLTTIATSQSIKSLESVVPGTSKPSELAASQLVRVRVENRLLLVPVTVPEQQTIGWLAREAARRYYSVEGLQPSLSLSTKDGALLSEDDPVLLVGSEEVMCTVISWNIPPLTDRYMESCQALCSAPDTHIIACLEVSQATQILQLSNLALPASQMAPLFRALNRQHTLQQLLLGGNCFGDYGVKLLVAGLPTLSNLQELDLSCNNISADGILHLSTVFSNTTAPALQALARLDLSHNPLGDGAVKHMNIMLPHLVSLTVLQLQDCHLTTNCFKSEDVLLCLDSIRVLDVSYNALGGSGLLGFLGRLCPTEIVSLNLGATTACDGQSVAREVILMFTEKEGFSKLTTLNLSNCGLRDVDIWHLLRVLQKCGALETLQLSGNAELSSVSLRRLLQHQPALRTVDLSGCTSIANFLGDSSPQLWVAQKGQKKLESLTLNSQGFDKDEMEALWWEAWGPRACIHRAPGGLLYLSLKE
;
A
#
# COMPACT_ATOMS: atom_id res chain seq x y z
N MET A 1 -48.99 -24.52 50.52
CA MET A 1 -49.29 -23.27 51.25
C MET A 1 -48.80 -22.12 50.39
N GLY A 2 -49.74 -21.30 49.89
CA GLY A 2 -49.45 -20.18 49.01
C GLY A 2 -49.29 -18.86 49.76
N LEU A 3 -48.47 -18.00 49.17
CA LEU A 3 -48.62 -16.55 48.95
C LEU A 3 -48.91 -15.58 50.12
N THR A 4 -48.47 -14.35 49.84
CA THR A 4 -48.92 -13.02 50.29
C THR A 4 -48.29 -12.37 51.53
N THR A 5 -47.43 -11.40 51.19
CA THR A 5 -47.25 -10.04 51.73
C THR A 5 -48.50 -9.42 52.37
N ILE A 6 -48.31 -8.48 53.33
CA ILE A 6 -48.85 -7.08 53.38
C ILE A 6 -48.77 -6.50 54.82
N ALA A 7 -48.41 -5.21 54.90
CA ALA A 7 -48.83 -4.15 55.85
C ALA A 7 -48.30 -4.14 57.30
N THR A 8 -48.12 -3.00 58.00
CA THR A 8 -48.07 -1.53 57.74
C THR A 8 -47.83 -0.88 59.11
N SER A 9 -47.13 0.27 59.13
CA SER A 9 -47.33 1.42 60.06
C SER A 9 -46.96 1.18 61.55
N GLN A 10 -46.52 2.15 62.36
CA GLN A 10 -46.94 3.55 62.47
C GLN A 10 -46.09 4.27 63.54
N SER A 11 -46.08 5.62 63.47
CA SER A 11 -45.93 6.57 64.61
C SER A 11 -44.47 6.91 65.03
N ILE A 12 -44.07 8.15 65.37
CA ILE A 12 -44.72 9.23 66.16
C ILE A 12 -44.08 10.61 65.84
N LYS A 13 -44.94 11.65 65.67
CA LYS A 13 -44.95 13.09 66.12
C LYS A 13 -43.62 13.89 66.23
N SER A 14 -43.54 15.22 66.07
CA SER A 14 -44.46 16.36 66.29
C SER A 14 -43.77 17.64 65.73
N LEU A 15 -44.45 18.50 64.96
CA LEU A 15 -45.07 19.81 65.31
C LEU A 15 -44.10 21.00 65.54
N GLU A 16 -44.11 21.95 64.59
CA GLU A 16 -44.35 23.42 64.73
C GLU A 16 -44.10 24.08 63.34
N SER A 17 -45.15 24.45 62.59
CA SER A 17 -45.92 25.70 62.61
C SER A 17 -45.23 26.87 61.84
N VAL A 18 -45.92 27.34 60.78
CA VAL A 18 -46.19 28.75 60.40
C VAL A 18 -46.47 28.81 58.88
N VAL A 19 -47.62 29.36 58.54
CA VAL A 19 -48.15 29.70 57.20
C VAL A 19 -48.39 31.23 57.23
N PRO A 20 -48.53 32.02 56.13
CA PRO A 20 -48.33 31.76 54.69
C PRO A 20 -47.38 32.77 53.99
N GLY A 21 -46.88 32.40 52.82
CA GLY A 21 -46.34 33.36 51.85
C GLY A 21 -46.48 32.81 50.44
N THR A 22 -47.51 33.24 49.73
CA THR A 22 -47.72 32.93 48.30
C THR A 22 -46.56 33.49 47.47
N SER A 23 -45.64 32.63 47.04
CA SER A 23 -44.71 32.91 45.94
C SER A 23 -44.95 31.90 44.82
N LYS A 24 -45.26 32.43 43.64
CA LYS A 24 -45.38 31.72 42.36
C LYS A 24 -44.22 30.73 42.18
N PRO A 25 -44.43 29.55 41.57
CA PRO A 25 -43.31 28.73 41.12
C PRO A 25 -42.54 29.53 40.06
N SER A 26 -41.24 29.72 40.30
CA SER A 26 -40.30 30.28 39.32
C SER A 26 -40.41 29.50 38.02
N GLU A 27 -40.58 30.22 36.93
CA GLU A 27 -40.62 29.70 35.56
C GLU A 27 -39.52 28.64 35.34
N LEU A 28 -39.94 27.43 34.94
CA LEU A 28 -39.05 26.53 34.22
C LEU A 28 -38.56 27.32 33.00
N ALA A 29 -37.28 27.66 32.95
CA ALA A 29 -36.66 28.21 31.77
C ALA A 29 -37.02 27.29 30.58
N ALA A 30 -37.75 27.84 29.60
CA ALA A 30 -38.25 27.08 28.47
C ALA A 30 -37.07 26.55 27.65
N SER A 31 -36.68 25.30 27.90
CA SER A 31 -35.63 24.65 27.13
C SER A 31 -36.18 24.26 25.76
N GLN A 32 -35.69 24.89 24.70
CA GLN A 32 -36.07 24.59 23.32
C GLN A 32 -35.16 23.47 22.78
N LEU A 33 -35.73 22.43 22.17
CA LEU A 33 -34.97 21.36 21.53
C LEU A 33 -34.88 21.62 20.03
N VAL A 34 -33.66 21.87 19.54
CA VAL A 34 -33.40 22.12 18.12
C VAL A 34 -32.87 20.84 17.46
N ARG A 35 -33.41 20.51 16.29
CA ARG A 35 -33.03 19.35 15.47
C ARG A 35 -31.99 19.79 14.45
N VAL A 36 -30.76 19.32 14.59
CA VAL A 36 -29.64 19.71 13.73
C VAL A 36 -29.14 18.49 12.97
N ARG A 37 -29.18 18.53 11.63
CA ARG A 37 -28.68 17.45 10.79
C ARG A 37 -27.28 17.78 10.26
N VAL A 38 -26.31 16.92 10.59
CA VAL A 38 -24.92 16.98 10.11
C VAL A 38 -24.65 15.76 9.25
N GLU A 39 -24.42 15.96 7.95
CA GLU A 39 -24.35 14.87 6.95
C GLU A 39 -25.56 13.92 7.06
N ASN A 40 -25.35 12.63 7.38
CA ASN A 40 -26.39 11.62 7.52
C ASN A 40 -26.88 11.42 8.97
N ARG A 41 -26.47 12.29 9.91
CA ARG A 41 -26.78 12.17 11.34
C ARG A 41 -27.68 13.30 11.81
N LEU A 42 -28.72 12.95 12.58
CA LEU A 42 -29.58 13.92 13.23
C LEU A 42 -29.22 14.03 14.72
N LEU A 43 -28.87 15.23 15.16
CA LEU A 43 -28.51 15.55 16.54
C LEU A 43 -29.61 16.40 17.18
N LEU A 44 -29.92 16.13 18.44
CA LEU A 44 -30.84 16.94 19.25
C LEU A 44 -30.02 17.83 20.18
N VAL A 45 -30.19 19.15 20.03
CA VAL A 45 -29.48 20.16 20.82
C VAL A 45 -30.46 20.86 21.76
N PRO A 46 -30.41 20.63 23.08
CA PRO A 46 -31.18 21.40 24.05
C PRO A 46 -30.59 22.81 24.21
N VAL A 47 -31.43 23.81 24.00
CA VAL A 47 -31.13 25.24 24.12
C VAL A 47 -31.83 25.75 25.38
N THR A 48 -31.06 26.03 26.43
CA THR A 48 -31.61 26.42 27.74
C THR A 48 -32.02 27.88 27.84
N VAL A 49 -31.46 28.75 26.98
CA VAL A 49 -31.76 30.20 26.92
C VAL A 49 -31.74 30.69 25.46
N PRO A 50 -32.83 30.50 24.68
CA PRO A 50 -32.85 30.81 23.24
C PRO A 50 -32.56 32.28 22.90
N GLU A 51 -32.91 33.21 23.80
CA GLU A 51 -32.77 34.66 23.63
C GLU A 51 -31.32 35.16 23.70
N GLN A 52 -30.41 34.38 24.27
CA GLN A 52 -28.99 34.74 24.44
C GLN A 52 -28.06 33.92 23.55
N GLN A 53 -28.60 32.97 22.79
CA GLN A 53 -27.80 32.06 21.98
C GLN A 53 -27.88 32.48 20.52
N THR A 54 -26.72 32.44 19.86
CA THR A 54 -26.61 32.69 18.43
C THR A 54 -26.52 31.40 17.64
N ILE A 55 -26.76 31.50 16.33
CA ILE A 55 -26.62 30.38 15.41
C ILE A 55 -25.16 29.86 15.41
N GLY A 56 -24.17 30.74 15.60
CA GLY A 56 -22.77 30.33 15.82
C GLY A 56 -22.54 29.53 17.12
N TRP A 57 -23.34 29.72 18.18
CA TRP A 57 -23.32 28.82 19.33
C TRP A 57 -23.96 27.47 19.02
N LEU A 58 -25.11 27.47 18.33
CA LEU A 58 -25.80 26.24 17.92
C LEU A 58 -24.91 25.36 17.03
N ALA A 59 -24.15 25.98 16.11
CA ALA A 59 -23.16 25.31 15.26
C ALA A 59 -22.08 24.62 16.10
N ARG A 60 -21.46 25.33 17.05
CA ARG A 60 -20.41 24.79 17.92
C ARG A 60 -20.91 23.66 18.82
N GLU A 61 -22.12 23.79 19.35
CA GLU A 61 -22.71 22.77 20.23
C GLU A 61 -23.14 21.51 19.44
N ALA A 62 -23.65 21.68 18.22
CA ALA A 62 -23.91 20.57 17.30
C ALA A 62 -22.60 19.87 16.88
N ALA A 63 -21.56 20.64 16.54
CA ALA A 63 -20.24 20.11 16.23
C ALA A 63 -19.63 19.32 17.39
N ARG A 64 -19.77 19.80 18.63
CA ARG A 64 -19.31 19.10 19.84
C ARG A 64 -20.05 17.77 20.04
N ARG A 65 -21.37 17.75 19.85
CA ARG A 65 -22.15 16.49 19.91
C ARG A 65 -21.77 15.53 18.79
N TYR A 66 -21.55 16.04 17.59
CA TYR A 66 -21.05 15.23 16.48
C TYR A 66 -19.69 14.62 16.82
N TYR A 67 -18.76 15.39 17.39
CA TYR A 67 -17.46 14.89 17.86
C TYR A 67 -17.61 13.78 18.90
N SER A 68 -18.55 13.89 19.85
CA SER A 68 -18.75 12.82 20.85
C SER A 68 -19.20 11.48 20.25
N VAL A 69 -19.81 11.50 19.06
CA VAL A 69 -20.32 10.30 18.37
C VAL A 69 -19.30 9.76 17.36
N GLU A 70 -18.75 10.64 16.52
CA GLU A 70 -17.91 10.26 15.38
C GLU A 70 -16.40 10.52 15.61
N GLY A 71 -16.02 11.20 16.69
CA GLY A 71 -14.63 11.49 17.07
C GLY A 71 -13.93 12.58 16.26
N LEU A 72 -14.67 13.35 15.44
CA LEU A 72 -14.15 14.45 14.64
C LEU A 72 -15.05 15.67 14.78
N GLN A 73 -14.48 16.86 14.98
CA GLN A 73 -15.24 18.09 15.20
C GLN A 73 -15.33 18.91 13.89
N PRO A 74 -16.49 18.94 13.22
CA PRO A 74 -16.67 19.76 12.03
C PRO A 74 -16.91 21.23 12.41
N SER A 75 -16.47 22.15 11.55
CA SER A 75 -16.99 23.51 11.48
C SER A 75 -18.25 23.49 10.61
N LEU A 76 -19.36 24.00 11.14
CA LEU A 76 -20.69 23.85 10.54
C LEU A 76 -21.25 25.22 10.16
N SER A 77 -21.70 25.36 8.91
CA SER A 77 -22.63 26.42 8.52
C SER A 77 -24.03 25.89 8.65
N LEU A 78 -24.90 26.63 9.32
CA LEU A 78 -26.32 26.28 9.41
C LEU A 78 -27.07 26.91 8.23
N SER A 79 -27.98 26.14 7.65
CA SER A 79 -28.94 26.59 6.64
C SER A 79 -30.32 26.06 6.96
N THR A 80 -31.35 26.81 6.59
CA THR A 80 -32.72 26.30 6.66
C THR A 80 -32.92 25.16 5.67
N LYS A 81 -34.01 24.40 5.81
CA LYS A 81 -34.36 23.31 4.89
C LYS A 81 -34.53 23.78 3.44
N ASP A 82 -34.90 25.04 3.24
CA ASP A 82 -35.08 25.67 1.93
C ASP A 82 -33.77 26.22 1.34
N GLY A 83 -32.64 26.04 2.04
CA GLY A 83 -31.31 26.42 1.57
C GLY A 83 -30.90 27.86 1.88
N ALA A 84 -31.65 28.59 2.71
CA ALA A 84 -31.24 29.92 3.15
C ALA A 84 -30.10 29.82 4.18
N LEU A 85 -29.01 30.54 3.94
CA LEU A 85 -27.83 30.55 4.81
C LEU A 85 -28.09 31.42 6.05
N LEU A 86 -27.82 30.87 7.23
CA LEU A 86 -28.03 31.54 8.51
C LEU A 86 -26.70 32.13 8.99
N SER A 87 -26.69 33.40 9.38
CA SER A 87 -25.47 34.08 9.85
C SER A 87 -25.09 33.60 11.26
N GLU A 88 -23.81 33.61 11.61
CA GLU A 88 -23.36 33.20 12.95
C GLU A 88 -23.88 34.11 14.07
N ASP A 89 -24.16 35.37 13.74
CA ASP A 89 -24.65 36.41 14.66
C ASP A 89 -26.17 36.38 14.85
N ASP A 90 -26.89 35.63 14.02
CA ASP A 90 -28.34 35.55 14.09
C ASP A 90 -28.79 34.85 15.38
N PRO A 91 -29.89 35.27 16.02
CA PRO A 91 -30.42 34.60 17.21
C PRO A 91 -30.99 33.22 16.88
N VAL A 92 -30.76 32.23 17.76
CA VAL A 92 -31.29 30.84 17.59
C VAL A 92 -32.82 30.80 17.50
N LEU A 93 -33.51 31.81 18.04
CA LEU A 93 -34.97 31.97 17.93
C LEU A 93 -35.49 31.93 16.48
N LEU A 94 -34.71 32.37 15.49
CA LEU A 94 -35.08 32.32 14.06
C LEU A 94 -35.37 30.90 13.57
N VAL A 95 -34.76 29.90 14.21
CA VAL A 95 -34.82 28.51 13.80
C VAL A 95 -36.08 27.80 14.35
N GLY A 96 -36.63 28.29 15.46
CA GLY A 96 -37.81 27.68 16.08
C GLY A 96 -37.64 26.17 16.34
N SER A 97 -38.69 25.41 16.06
CA SER A 97 -38.69 23.94 16.12
C SER A 97 -38.36 23.27 14.79
N GLU A 98 -37.92 24.04 13.79
CA GLU A 98 -37.59 23.50 12.47
C GLU A 98 -36.27 22.75 12.47
N GLU A 99 -36.12 21.91 11.46
CA GLU A 99 -34.93 21.12 11.24
C GLU A 99 -33.89 21.93 10.47
N VAL A 100 -32.73 22.11 11.09
CA VAL A 100 -31.61 22.85 10.49
C VAL A 100 -30.70 21.88 9.79
N MET A 101 -30.35 22.23 8.56
CA MET A 101 -29.34 21.49 7.81
C MET A 101 -27.99 22.13 8.09
N CYS A 102 -26.99 21.32 8.40
CA CYS A 102 -25.62 21.77 8.47
C CYS A 102 -24.86 21.38 7.21
N THR A 103 -24.14 22.35 6.66
CA THR A 103 -23.07 22.09 5.70
C THR A 103 -21.74 22.12 6.45
N VAL A 104 -20.89 21.13 6.25
CA VAL A 104 -19.56 21.11 6.85
C VAL A 104 -18.68 22.06 6.04
N ILE A 105 -18.31 23.21 6.62
CA ILE A 105 -17.46 24.22 5.97
C ILE A 105 -16.02 23.73 5.93
N SER A 106 -15.54 23.25 7.06
CA SER A 106 -14.20 22.73 7.24
C SER A 106 -14.20 21.73 8.38
N TRP A 107 -13.20 20.87 8.42
CA TRP A 107 -12.97 20.04 9.59
C TRP A 107 -11.90 20.76 10.43
N ASN A 108 -12.17 20.99 11.71
CA ASN A 108 -11.10 21.35 12.62
C ASN A 108 -10.36 20.05 12.93
N ILE A 109 -9.40 19.68 12.07
CA ILE A 109 -8.61 18.46 12.21
C ILE A 109 -7.46 18.81 13.14
N PRO A 110 -7.46 18.34 14.40
CA PRO A 110 -6.33 18.57 15.29
C PRO A 110 -5.06 17.95 14.69
N PRO A 111 -3.86 18.41 15.10
CA PRO A 111 -2.61 17.76 14.73
C PRO A 111 -2.70 16.24 14.88
N LEU A 112 -2.11 15.50 13.94
CA LEU A 112 -2.21 14.04 13.90
C LEU A 112 -1.75 13.39 15.21
N THR A 113 -0.75 13.98 15.87
CA THR A 113 -0.25 13.56 17.18
C THR A 113 -1.31 13.67 18.27
N ASP A 114 -2.05 14.78 18.33
CA ASP A 114 -3.11 14.97 19.34
C ASP A 114 -4.24 13.97 19.14
N ARG A 115 -4.62 13.72 17.88
CA ARG A 115 -5.64 12.72 17.52
C ARG A 115 -5.21 11.30 17.89
N TYR A 116 -3.93 10.99 17.74
CA TYR A 116 -3.36 9.72 18.18
C TYR A 116 -3.43 9.59 19.71
N MET A 117 -3.03 10.63 20.45
CA MET A 117 -3.11 10.64 21.91
C MET A 117 -4.54 10.49 22.43
N GLU A 118 -5.51 11.19 21.83
CA GLU A 118 -6.94 11.03 22.12
C GLU A 118 -7.43 9.61 21.81
N SER A 119 -6.98 9.04 20.70
CA SER A 119 -7.34 7.67 20.32
C SER A 119 -6.73 6.62 21.27
N CYS A 120 -5.51 6.86 21.77
CA CYS A 120 -4.87 6.02 22.79
C CYS A 120 -5.67 6.06 24.09
N GLN A 121 -6.10 7.24 24.53
CA GLN A 121 -6.96 7.39 25.70
C GLN A 121 -8.31 6.67 25.52
N ALA A 122 -8.95 6.85 24.37
CA ALA A 122 -10.26 6.23 24.07
C ALA A 122 -10.21 4.69 24.01
N LEU A 123 -9.09 4.12 23.58
CA LEU A 123 -8.89 2.68 23.46
C LEU A 123 -8.15 2.06 24.66
N CYS A 124 -7.90 2.83 25.72
CA CYS A 124 -7.12 2.41 26.90
C CYS A 124 -5.75 1.82 26.52
N SER A 125 -5.10 2.38 25.51
CA SER A 125 -3.78 1.95 25.01
C SER A 125 -2.71 2.95 25.42
N ALA A 126 -1.52 2.46 25.79
CA ALA A 126 -0.39 3.33 26.10
C ALA A 126 0.16 3.96 24.80
N PRO A 127 0.39 5.29 24.77
CA PRO A 127 0.97 5.93 23.61
C PRO A 127 2.44 5.50 23.41
N ASP A 128 2.81 5.18 22.18
CA ASP A 128 4.18 4.84 21.82
C ASP A 128 4.97 6.08 21.41
N THR A 129 6.13 6.27 22.03
CA THR A 129 7.02 7.41 21.78
C THR A 129 7.57 7.44 20.35
N HIS A 130 7.81 6.27 19.73
CA HIS A 130 8.28 6.18 18.35
C HIS A 130 7.18 6.58 17.36
N ILE A 131 5.94 6.13 17.61
CA ILE A 131 4.81 6.53 16.79
C ILE A 131 4.65 8.04 16.85
N ILE A 132 4.66 8.64 18.05
CA ILE A 132 4.57 10.09 18.22
C ILE A 132 5.65 10.84 17.41
N ALA A 133 6.91 10.41 17.53
CA ALA A 133 8.02 11.03 16.79
C ALA A 133 7.82 10.94 15.27
N CYS A 134 7.39 9.79 14.75
CA CYS A 134 7.07 9.63 13.34
C CYS A 134 5.86 10.47 12.91
N LEU A 135 4.84 10.65 13.77
CA LEU A 135 3.69 11.49 13.46
C LEU A 135 4.09 12.97 13.35
N GLU A 136 4.98 13.46 14.22
CA GLU A 136 5.52 14.82 14.14
C GLU A 136 6.29 15.04 12.83
N VAL A 137 7.17 14.11 12.45
CA VAL A 137 7.90 14.18 11.18
C VAL A 137 6.96 14.10 9.99
N SER A 138 5.90 13.29 10.07
CA SER A 138 4.93 13.12 9.00
C SER A 138 4.15 14.40 8.69
N GLN A 139 3.93 15.28 9.68
CA GLN A 139 3.25 16.57 9.46
C GLN A 139 4.05 17.51 8.53
N ALA A 140 5.38 17.46 8.61
CA ALA A 140 6.26 18.27 7.76
C ALA A 140 6.53 17.61 6.41
N THR A 141 6.67 16.28 6.38
CA THR A 141 7.13 15.52 5.20
C THR A 141 6.00 14.96 4.35
N GLN A 142 4.79 14.83 4.89
CA GLN A 142 3.67 14.07 4.30
C GLN A 142 3.93 12.56 4.14
N ILE A 143 4.97 12.05 4.81
CA ILE A 143 5.37 10.65 4.80
C ILE A 143 5.26 10.14 6.24
N LEU A 144 4.39 9.16 6.46
CA LEU A 144 4.34 8.45 7.73
C LEU A 144 5.07 7.12 7.57
N GLN A 145 6.28 7.07 8.12
CA GLN A 145 7.14 5.89 8.09
C GLN A 145 7.19 5.20 9.46
N LEU A 146 6.67 3.98 9.52
CA LEU A 146 6.63 3.15 10.70
C LEU A 146 7.08 1.72 10.37
N SER A 147 8.14 1.57 9.60
CA SER A 147 8.60 0.24 9.15
C SER A 147 9.44 -0.48 10.21
N ASN A 148 9.28 -1.81 10.32
CA ASN A 148 10.08 -2.70 11.17
C ASN A 148 10.03 -2.38 12.68
N LEU A 149 8.87 -1.94 13.17
CA LEU A 149 8.67 -1.61 14.59
C LEU A 149 7.95 -2.72 15.37
N ALA A 150 7.58 -3.82 14.72
CA ALA A 150 6.85 -4.94 15.32
C ALA A 150 5.58 -4.51 16.08
N LEU A 151 4.83 -3.56 15.52
CA LEU A 151 3.63 -2.97 16.12
C LEU A 151 2.40 -3.86 15.90
N PRO A 152 1.92 -4.62 16.91
CA PRO A 152 0.73 -5.44 16.76
C PRO A 152 -0.51 -4.58 16.53
N ALA A 153 -1.58 -5.21 16.01
CA ALA A 153 -2.82 -4.50 15.68
C ALA A 153 -3.43 -3.69 16.84
N SER A 154 -3.25 -4.12 18.09
CA SER A 154 -3.71 -3.39 19.28
C SER A 154 -3.02 -2.04 19.45
N GLN A 155 -1.72 -1.96 19.17
CA GLN A 155 -0.95 -0.73 19.23
C GLN A 155 -1.18 0.17 18.00
N MET A 156 -1.49 -0.44 16.86
CA MET A 156 -1.82 0.28 15.62
C MET A 156 -3.26 0.80 15.58
N ALA A 157 -4.18 0.23 16.37
CA ALA A 157 -5.59 0.62 16.36
C ALA A 157 -5.82 2.13 16.64
N PRO A 158 -5.19 2.75 17.66
CA PRO A 158 -5.27 4.19 17.86
C PRO A 158 -4.75 4.99 16.67
N LEU A 159 -3.67 4.53 16.04
CA LEU A 159 -3.08 5.19 14.88
C LEU A 159 -4.02 5.14 13.68
N PHE A 160 -4.57 3.97 13.34
CA PHE A 160 -5.50 3.85 12.21
C PHE A 160 -6.74 4.72 12.39
N ARG A 161 -7.23 4.87 13.63
CA ARG A 161 -8.30 5.83 13.95
C ARG A 161 -7.87 7.29 13.75
N ALA A 162 -6.65 7.62 14.15
CA ALA A 162 -6.08 8.95 14.01
C ALA A 162 -5.78 9.33 12.55
N LEU A 163 -5.56 8.37 11.66
CA LEU A 163 -5.28 8.63 10.23
C LEU A 163 -6.51 9.07 9.43
N ASN A 164 -7.72 8.91 9.96
CA ASN A 164 -8.95 9.30 9.27
C ASN A 164 -8.90 10.78 8.82
N ARG A 165 -9.27 11.07 7.58
CA ARG A 165 -9.26 12.41 6.96
C ARG A 165 -7.89 13.11 6.96
N GLN A 166 -6.79 12.37 7.03
CA GLN A 166 -5.45 12.95 6.86
C GLN A 166 -5.16 13.22 5.37
N HIS A 167 -5.79 14.25 4.82
CA HIS A 167 -5.71 14.59 3.39
C HIS A 167 -4.30 14.98 2.92
N THR A 168 -3.42 15.39 3.82
CA THR A 168 -2.07 15.83 3.46
C THR A 168 -1.12 14.66 3.21
N LEU A 169 -1.42 13.47 3.76
CA LEU A 169 -0.55 12.30 3.72
C LEU A 169 -0.42 11.76 2.29
N GLN A 170 0.83 11.62 1.83
CA GLN A 170 1.17 11.12 0.50
C GLN A 170 1.75 9.70 0.55
N GLN A 171 2.46 9.34 1.61
CA GLN A 171 3.06 8.01 1.74
C GLN A 171 2.77 7.42 3.13
N LEU A 172 2.29 6.19 3.15
CA LEU A 172 2.03 5.42 4.35
C LEU A 172 2.84 4.12 4.29
N LEU A 173 3.95 4.10 5.04
CA LEU A 173 4.92 3.00 5.03
C LEU A 173 4.80 2.21 6.33
N LEU A 174 4.17 1.04 6.25
CA LEU A 174 3.85 0.19 7.40
C LEU A 174 4.50 -1.19 7.30
N GLY A 175 5.52 -1.36 6.45
CA GLY A 175 6.19 -2.64 6.27
C GLY A 175 6.77 -3.24 7.56
N GLY A 176 6.60 -4.53 7.80
CA GLY A 176 7.32 -5.23 8.90
C GLY A 176 6.76 -5.02 10.31
N ASN A 177 5.44 -4.87 10.47
CA ASN A 177 4.79 -4.68 11.77
C ASN A 177 3.94 -5.86 12.25
N CYS A 178 3.69 -6.86 11.41
CA CYS A 178 2.95 -8.08 11.76
C CYS A 178 1.56 -7.84 12.38
N PHE A 179 0.83 -6.78 11.99
CA PHE A 179 -0.51 -6.49 12.53
C PHE A 179 -1.62 -7.41 11.98
N GLY A 180 -1.34 -8.18 10.92
CA GLY A 180 -2.24 -9.19 10.36
C GLY A 180 -3.59 -8.66 9.84
N ASP A 181 -4.49 -9.57 9.50
CA ASP A 181 -5.78 -9.23 8.87
C ASP A 181 -6.67 -8.34 9.73
N TYR A 182 -6.59 -8.48 11.06
CA TYR A 182 -7.33 -7.63 11.98
C TYR A 182 -6.86 -6.17 11.93
N GLY A 183 -5.55 -5.92 11.81
CA GLY A 183 -5.04 -4.56 11.63
C GLY A 183 -5.46 -3.97 10.28
N VAL A 184 -5.47 -4.77 9.20
CA VAL A 184 -5.99 -4.34 7.89
C VAL A 184 -7.46 -3.92 7.99
N LYS A 185 -8.30 -4.70 8.70
CA LYS A 185 -9.71 -4.36 8.93
C LYS A 185 -9.90 -3.00 9.60
N LEU A 186 -8.99 -2.63 10.51
CA LEU A 186 -9.01 -1.31 11.17
C LEU A 186 -8.55 -0.21 10.21
N LEU A 187 -7.50 -0.46 9.42
CA LEU A 187 -6.95 0.48 8.43
C LEU A 187 -7.98 0.83 7.35
N VAL A 188 -8.77 -0.15 6.90
CA VAL A 188 -9.80 -0.01 5.86
C VAL A 188 -10.82 1.09 6.15
N ALA A 189 -11.12 1.38 7.42
CA ALA A 189 -12.02 2.46 7.78
C ALA A 189 -11.48 3.86 7.41
N GLY A 190 -10.15 4.02 7.38
CA GLY A 190 -9.49 5.30 7.12
C GLY A 190 -9.02 5.48 5.69
N LEU A 191 -8.68 4.41 4.96
CA LEU A 191 -8.17 4.49 3.58
C LEU A 191 -9.00 5.36 2.62
N PRO A 192 -10.36 5.31 2.61
CA PRO A 192 -11.16 6.15 1.71
C PRO A 192 -10.96 7.65 1.91
N THR A 193 -10.53 8.04 3.11
CA THR A 193 -10.38 9.45 3.49
C THR A 193 -9.00 10.02 3.15
N LEU A 194 -8.02 9.17 2.81
CA LEU A 194 -6.65 9.55 2.44
C LEU A 194 -6.57 9.89 0.95
N SER A 195 -7.21 11.00 0.56
CA SER A 195 -7.42 11.36 -0.85
C SER A 195 -6.15 11.60 -1.68
N ASN A 196 -5.04 11.99 -1.05
CA ASN A 196 -3.77 12.27 -1.72
C ASN A 196 -2.71 11.16 -1.52
N LEU A 197 -3.10 10.00 -1.01
CA LEU A 197 -2.17 8.89 -0.78
C LEU A 197 -1.66 8.35 -2.13
N GLN A 198 -0.34 8.42 -2.33
CA GLN A 198 0.37 7.98 -3.53
C GLN A 198 1.08 6.64 -3.32
N GLU A 199 1.49 6.33 -2.09
CA GLU A 199 2.22 5.11 -1.77
C GLU A 199 1.69 4.46 -0.49
N LEU A 200 1.39 3.17 -0.60
CA LEU A 200 0.92 2.35 0.49
C LEU A 200 1.79 1.09 0.56
N ASP A 201 2.63 0.99 1.58
CA ASP A 201 3.44 -0.19 1.87
C ASP A 201 2.84 -0.95 3.05
N LEU A 202 2.36 -2.16 2.76
CA LEU A 202 1.83 -3.14 3.71
C LEU A 202 2.67 -4.42 3.71
N SER A 203 3.91 -4.38 3.22
CA SER A 203 4.80 -5.56 3.18
C SER A 203 5.06 -6.17 4.56
N CYS A 204 5.40 -7.46 4.63
CA CYS A 204 5.85 -8.11 5.87
C CYS A 204 4.88 -7.95 7.08
N ASN A 205 3.57 -7.93 6.86
CA ASN A 205 2.57 -7.68 7.90
C ASN A 205 1.73 -8.90 8.29
N ASN A 206 2.08 -10.08 7.78
CA ASN A 206 1.34 -11.33 7.99
C ASN A 206 -0.13 -11.23 7.54
N ILE A 207 -0.36 -10.57 6.41
CA ILE A 207 -1.67 -10.39 5.78
C ILE A 207 -1.99 -11.63 4.94
N SER A 208 -3.21 -12.16 5.09
CA SER A 208 -3.72 -13.29 4.30
C SER A 208 -4.73 -12.83 3.25
N ALA A 209 -5.33 -13.79 2.53
CA ALA A 209 -6.45 -13.52 1.63
C ALA A 209 -7.60 -12.75 2.31
N ASP A 210 -7.84 -12.97 3.61
CA ASP A 210 -8.90 -12.29 4.37
C ASP A 210 -8.60 -10.81 4.59
N GLY A 211 -7.33 -10.45 4.78
CA GLY A 211 -6.91 -9.04 4.83
C GLY A 211 -7.11 -8.34 3.49
N ILE A 212 -6.80 -8.99 2.37
CA ILE A 212 -7.07 -8.44 1.03
C ILE A 212 -8.57 -8.35 0.77
N LEU A 213 -9.37 -9.30 1.26
CA LEU A 213 -10.83 -9.19 1.24
C LEU A 213 -11.26 -7.90 1.97
N HIS A 214 -10.76 -7.64 3.17
CA HIS A 214 -11.05 -6.38 3.87
C HIS A 214 -10.65 -5.14 3.05
N LEU A 215 -9.47 -5.12 2.43
CA LEU A 215 -9.07 -4.02 1.53
C LEU A 215 -10.04 -3.87 0.34
N SER A 216 -10.48 -4.96 -0.27
CA SER A 216 -11.42 -4.91 -1.39
C SER A 216 -12.78 -4.33 -0.99
N THR A 217 -13.20 -4.48 0.28
CA THR A 217 -14.48 -3.90 0.76
C THR A 217 -14.50 -2.38 0.76
N VAL A 218 -13.33 -1.72 0.76
CA VAL A 218 -13.22 -0.26 0.58
C VAL A 218 -13.95 0.15 -0.70
N PHE A 219 -13.76 -0.59 -1.78
CA PHE A 219 -14.27 -0.23 -3.10
C PHE A 219 -15.71 -0.69 -3.34
N SER A 220 -16.16 -1.72 -2.62
CA SER A 220 -17.55 -2.19 -2.70
C SER A 220 -18.52 -1.36 -1.87
N ASN A 221 -18.05 -0.76 -0.76
CA ASN A 221 -18.94 -0.12 0.23
C ASN A 221 -18.96 1.41 0.16
N THR A 222 -18.10 2.05 -0.63
CA THR A 222 -18.04 3.52 -0.70
C THR A 222 -18.74 4.06 -1.94
N THR A 223 -19.56 5.10 -1.74
CA THR A 223 -20.19 5.86 -2.84
C THR A 223 -19.20 6.80 -3.56
N ALA A 224 -18.06 7.09 -2.94
CA ALA A 224 -16.99 7.94 -3.47
C ALA A 224 -15.77 7.11 -3.90
N PRO A 225 -15.03 7.55 -4.93
CA PRO A 225 -13.84 6.85 -5.39
C PRO A 225 -12.71 6.96 -4.37
N ALA A 226 -12.31 5.82 -3.79
CA ALA A 226 -11.21 5.73 -2.83
C ALA A 226 -9.85 5.59 -3.53
N LEU A 227 -8.78 6.06 -2.89
CA LEU A 227 -7.38 5.81 -3.29
C LEU A 227 -7.04 6.14 -4.76
N GLN A 228 -7.66 7.19 -5.32
CA GLN A 228 -7.48 7.55 -6.74
C GLN A 228 -6.08 8.07 -7.08
N ALA A 229 -5.33 8.59 -6.08
CA ALA A 229 -3.96 9.06 -6.25
C ALA A 229 -2.92 7.94 -6.05
N LEU A 230 -3.33 6.73 -5.67
CA LEU A 230 -2.40 5.66 -5.28
C LEU A 230 -1.64 5.17 -6.51
N ALA A 231 -0.33 5.42 -6.52
CA ALA A 231 0.60 5.08 -7.59
C ALA A 231 1.43 3.82 -7.28
N ARG A 232 1.67 3.53 -6.00
CA ARG A 232 2.46 2.39 -5.52
C ARG A 232 1.73 1.62 -4.43
N LEU A 233 1.65 0.30 -4.61
CA LEU A 233 1.11 -0.63 -3.61
C LEU A 233 2.10 -1.78 -3.42
N ASP A 234 2.58 -1.93 -2.19
CA ASP A 234 3.44 -3.05 -1.79
C ASP A 234 2.70 -3.98 -0.82
N LEU A 235 2.53 -5.24 -1.23
CA LEU A 235 1.94 -6.32 -0.43
C LEU A 235 2.94 -7.47 -0.23
N SER A 236 4.22 -7.28 -0.54
CA SER A 236 5.25 -8.31 -0.53
C SER A 236 5.43 -8.96 0.84
N HIS A 237 5.92 -10.20 0.87
CA HIS A 237 6.21 -10.97 2.09
C HIS A 237 4.98 -11.09 3.02
N ASN A 238 3.82 -11.31 2.43
CA ASN A 238 2.58 -11.59 3.15
C ASN A 238 1.99 -12.92 2.64
N PRO A 239 1.49 -13.81 3.51
CA PRO A 239 0.92 -15.08 3.10
C PRO A 239 -0.47 -14.93 2.46
N LEU A 240 -0.56 -14.17 1.36
CA LEU A 240 -1.82 -13.83 0.68
C LEU A 240 -2.52 -15.09 0.17
N GLY A 241 -1.77 -15.98 -0.49
CA GLY A 241 -2.30 -17.18 -1.13
C GLY A 241 -3.19 -16.89 -2.35
N ASP A 242 -3.54 -17.95 -3.08
CA ASP A 242 -4.28 -17.85 -4.36
C ASP A 242 -5.65 -17.16 -4.23
N GLY A 243 -6.29 -17.26 -3.06
CA GLY A 243 -7.58 -16.62 -2.78
C GLY A 243 -7.52 -15.10 -2.85
N ALA A 244 -6.36 -14.49 -2.61
CA ALA A 244 -6.19 -13.04 -2.67
C ALA A 244 -6.39 -12.47 -4.07
N VAL A 245 -6.06 -13.23 -5.13
CA VAL A 245 -6.21 -12.76 -6.52
C VAL A 245 -7.65 -12.43 -6.87
N LYS A 246 -8.62 -13.16 -6.30
CA LYS A 246 -10.05 -12.87 -6.47
C LYS A 246 -10.44 -11.51 -5.88
N HIS A 247 -9.89 -11.17 -4.72
CA HIS A 247 -10.13 -9.89 -4.05
C HIS A 247 -9.36 -8.73 -4.73
N MET A 248 -8.14 -8.99 -5.22
CA MET A 248 -7.40 -8.04 -6.04
C MET A 248 -8.12 -7.73 -7.35
N ASN A 249 -8.80 -8.72 -7.95
CA ASN A 249 -9.63 -8.51 -9.14
C ASN A 249 -10.76 -7.51 -8.91
N ILE A 250 -11.28 -7.41 -7.67
CA ILE A 250 -12.28 -6.41 -7.30
C ILE A 250 -11.62 -5.06 -7.06
N MET A 251 -10.47 -5.05 -6.39
CA MET A 251 -9.79 -3.84 -5.91
C MET A 251 -9.05 -3.06 -7.01
N LEU A 252 -8.18 -3.73 -7.77
CA LEU A 252 -7.25 -3.10 -8.70
C LEU A 252 -7.90 -2.26 -9.80
N PRO A 253 -9.06 -2.64 -10.38
CA PRO A 253 -9.72 -1.81 -11.40
C PRO A 253 -10.11 -0.40 -10.93
N HIS A 254 -10.26 -0.20 -9.61
CA HIS A 254 -10.57 1.12 -9.04
C HIS A 254 -9.33 1.97 -8.78
N LEU A 255 -8.13 1.37 -8.77
CA LEU A 255 -6.86 2.03 -8.53
C LEU A 255 -6.28 2.55 -9.86
N VAL A 256 -6.97 3.51 -10.47
CA VAL A 256 -6.68 3.99 -11.83
C VAL A 256 -5.29 4.61 -12.02
N SER A 257 -4.66 5.10 -10.95
CA SER A 257 -3.32 5.70 -10.98
C SER A 257 -2.21 4.71 -10.62
N LEU A 258 -2.54 3.45 -10.31
CA LEU A 258 -1.57 2.47 -9.84
C LEU A 258 -0.61 2.10 -10.97
N THR A 259 0.69 2.32 -10.73
CA THR A 259 1.76 2.03 -11.68
C THR A 259 2.78 1.03 -11.14
N VAL A 260 2.87 0.87 -9.83
CA VAL A 260 3.78 -0.09 -9.18
C VAL A 260 2.99 -1.02 -8.30
N LEU A 261 3.10 -2.32 -8.59
CA LEU A 261 2.49 -3.39 -7.81
C LEU A 261 3.57 -4.39 -7.42
N GLN A 262 3.78 -4.55 -6.12
CA GLN A 262 4.75 -5.49 -5.56
C GLN A 262 4.01 -6.59 -4.81
N LEU A 263 4.24 -7.82 -5.26
CA LEU A 263 3.66 -9.06 -4.76
C LEU A 263 4.77 -10.11 -4.55
N GLN A 264 5.97 -9.68 -4.18
CA GLN A 264 7.08 -10.60 -3.94
C GLN A 264 6.74 -11.51 -2.75
N ASP A 265 6.99 -12.82 -2.86
CA ASP A 265 6.83 -13.77 -1.74
C ASP A 265 5.43 -13.70 -1.08
N CYS A 266 4.38 -13.78 -1.91
CA CYS A 266 2.99 -13.69 -1.49
C CYS A 266 2.28 -15.05 -1.35
N HIS A 267 3.04 -16.15 -1.39
CA HIS A 267 2.54 -17.53 -1.42
C HIS A 267 1.54 -17.81 -2.56
N LEU A 268 1.68 -17.11 -3.69
CA LEU A 268 0.88 -17.37 -4.89
C LEU A 268 1.41 -18.62 -5.61
N THR A 269 0.51 -19.45 -6.12
CA THR A 269 0.85 -20.72 -6.78
C THR A 269 0.34 -20.78 -8.22
N THR A 270 0.58 -21.90 -8.89
CA THR A 270 0.02 -22.21 -10.24
C THR A 270 -1.51 -22.14 -10.32
N ASN A 271 -2.21 -22.14 -9.20
CA ASN A 271 -3.68 -22.16 -9.15
C ASN A 271 -4.32 -20.75 -9.08
N CYS A 272 -3.55 -19.68 -8.90
CA CYS A 272 -4.08 -18.34 -8.67
C CYS A 272 -5.03 -17.82 -9.76
N PHE A 273 -4.90 -18.29 -11.00
CA PHE A 273 -5.77 -17.93 -12.14
C PHE A 273 -6.61 -19.09 -12.71
N LYS A 274 -6.80 -20.20 -11.97
CA LYS A 274 -7.61 -21.33 -12.47
C LYS A 274 -9.12 -21.01 -12.57
N SER A 275 -9.60 -20.00 -11.87
CA SER A 275 -11.00 -19.58 -11.88
C SER A 275 -11.24 -18.66 -13.08
N GLU A 276 -12.20 -18.98 -13.95
CA GLU A 276 -12.51 -18.16 -15.14
C GLU A 276 -13.01 -16.75 -14.79
N ASP A 277 -13.53 -16.55 -13.58
CA ASP A 277 -14.04 -15.26 -13.09
C ASP A 277 -12.96 -14.19 -12.82
N VAL A 278 -11.67 -14.56 -12.91
CA VAL A 278 -10.57 -13.63 -12.63
C VAL A 278 -10.26 -12.83 -13.89
N LEU A 279 -10.83 -11.63 -13.98
CA LEU A 279 -10.64 -10.67 -15.08
C LEU A 279 -9.63 -9.57 -14.75
N LEU A 280 -8.59 -9.90 -13.97
CA LEU A 280 -7.63 -8.94 -13.43
C LEU A 280 -7.13 -8.00 -14.55
N CYS A 281 -7.23 -6.69 -14.34
CA CYS A 281 -6.75 -5.69 -15.29
C CYS A 281 -5.53 -4.99 -14.70
N LEU A 282 -4.40 -5.07 -15.39
CA LEU A 282 -3.12 -4.50 -14.95
C LEU A 282 -2.56 -3.54 -16.01
N ASP A 283 -3.44 -2.91 -16.78
CA ASP A 283 -3.09 -2.10 -17.95
C ASP A 283 -2.30 -0.82 -17.58
N SER A 284 -2.53 -0.28 -16.38
CA SER A 284 -1.82 0.90 -15.86
C SER A 284 -0.46 0.58 -15.24
N ILE A 285 -0.17 -0.72 -14.98
CA ILE A 285 1.04 -1.14 -14.27
C ILE A 285 2.26 -0.94 -15.17
N ARG A 286 3.29 -0.33 -14.60
CA ARG A 286 4.61 -0.11 -15.21
C ARG A 286 5.70 -0.94 -14.53
N VAL A 287 5.56 -1.19 -13.23
CA VAL A 287 6.48 -2.02 -12.46
C VAL A 287 5.68 -3.12 -11.79
N LEU A 288 5.97 -4.36 -12.15
CA LEU A 288 5.38 -5.53 -11.52
C LEU A 288 6.48 -6.39 -10.91
N ASP A 289 6.33 -6.70 -9.63
CA ASP A 289 7.13 -7.71 -8.94
C ASP A 289 6.24 -8.85 -8.47
N VAL A 290 6.47 -10.05 -8.97
CA VAL A 290 5.80 -11.28 -8.53
C VAL A 290 6.82 -12.34 -8.13
N SER A 291 8.06 -11.92 -7.85
CA SER A 291 9.16 -12.83 -7.56
C SER A 291 8.92 -13.66 -6.30
N TYR A 292 9.61 -14.80 -6.17
CA TYR A 292 9.49 -15.70 -5.03
C TYR A 292 8.06 -16.25 -4.79
N ASN A 293 7.25 -16.35 -5.84
CA ASN A 293 5.96 -17.05 -5.79
C ASN A 293 6.02 -18.31 -6.64
N ALA A 294 5.49 -19.43 -6.17
CA ALA A 294 5.47 -20.71 -6.90
C ALA A 294 4.43 -20.75 -8.05
N LEU A 295 4.41 -19.71 -8.89
CA LEU A 295 3.44 -19.49 -9.97
C LEU A 295 3.52 -20.53 -11.08
N GLY A 296 4.71 -21.05 -11.35
CA GLY A 296 4.97 -21.87 -12.54
C GLY A 296 4.56 -21.18 -13.84
N GLY A 297 4.47 -21.97 -14.92
CA GLY A 297 4.07 -21.43 -16.22
C GLY A 297 2.63 -20.88 -16.24
N SER A 298 1.66 -21.60 -15.66
CA SER A 298 0.25 -21.20 -15.71
C SER A 298 -0.05 -19.93 -14.93
N GLY A 299 0.48 -19.80 -13.70
CA GLY A 299 0.30 -18.60 -12.89
C GLY A 299 0.97 -17.38 -13.52
N LEU A 300 2.17 -17.58 -14.09
CA LEU A 300 2.91 -16.53 -14.76
C LEU A 300 2.20 -16.02 -16.02
N LEU A 301 1.69 -16.93 -16.86
CA LEU A 301 0.84 -16.54 -18.01
C LEU A 301 -0.41 -15.80 -17.57
N GLY A 302 -0.99 -16.14 -16.42
CA GLY A 302 -2.11 -15.42 -15.83
C GLY A 302 -1.79 -13.93 -15.57
N PHE A 303 -0.65 -13.63 -14.94
CA PHE A 303 -0.22 -12.23 -14.74
C PHE A 303 0.16 -11.56 -16.05
N LEU A 304 1.06 -12.16 -16.83
CA LEU A 304 1.59 -11.56 -18.06
C LEU A 304 0.49 -11.37 -19.13
N GLY A 305 -0.50 -12.25 -19.16
CA GLY A 305 -1.69 -12.18 -20.02
C GLY A 305 -2.55 -10.94 -19.75
N ARG A 306 -2.48 -10.36 -18.54
CA ARG A 306 -3.29 -9.21 -18.09
C ARG A 306 -2.55 -7.88 -18.05
N LEU A 307 -1.28 -7.87 -18.44
CA LEU A 307 -0.47 -6.66 -18.57
C LEU A 307 -0.64 -5.99 -19.95
N CYS A 308 -0.48 -4.66 -19.97
CA CYS A 308 -0.22 -3.87 -21.18
C CYS A 308 1.29 -3.84 -21.51
N PRO A 309 1.76 -4.52 -22.57
CA PRO A 309 3.18 -4.57 -22.92
C PRO A 309 3.83 -3.20 -23.15
N THR A 310 3.06 -2.24 -23.66
CA THR A 310 3.53 -0.91 -24.05
C THR A 310 3.82 0.03 -22.89
N GLU A 311 3.30 -0.27 -21.70
CA GLU A 311 3.47 0.57 -20.50
C GLU A 311 4.51 0.01 -19.53
N ILE A 312 4.77 -1.29 -19.60
CA ILE A 312 5.67 -1.97 -18.67
C ILE A 312 7.13 -1.50 -18.84
N VAL A 313 7.72 -1.08 -17.72
CA VAL A 313 9.09 -0.58 -17.58
C VAL A 313 9.98 -1.58 -16.86
N SER A 314 9.46 -2.27 -15.84
CA SER A 314 10.21 -3.24 -15.06
C SER A 314 9.36 -4.47 -14.73
N LEU A 315 9.90 -5.66 -15.00
CA LEU A 315 9.28 -6.94 -14.66
C LEU A 315 10.25 -7.77 -13.81
N ASN A 316 9.83 -8.07 -12.59
CA ASN A 316 10.53 -9.02 -11.74
C ASN A 316 9.74 -10.33 -11.61
N LEU A 317 10.29 -11.36 -12.26
CA LEU A 317 9.75 -12.72 -12.35
C LEU A 317 10.72 -13.72 -11.70
N GLY A 318 11.63 -13.26 -10.85
CA GLY A 318 12.64 -14.13 -10.24
C GLY A 318 12.03 -15.19 -9.32
N ALA A 319 12.60 -16.38 -9.28
CA ALA A 319 12.18 -17.48 -8.40
C ALA A 319 10.68 -17.83 -8.54
N THR A 320 10.12 -17.77 -9.76
CA THR A 320 8.70 -18.08 -10.00
C THR A 320 8.42 -19.51 -10.45
N THR A 321 9.42 -20.40 -10.42
CA THR A 321 9.25 -21.80 -10.81
C THR A 321 8.27 -22.51 -9.88
N ALA A 322 7.45 -23.41 -10.42
CA ALA A 322 6.62 -24.28 -9.61
C ALA A 322 7.47 -25.32 -8.86
N CYS A 323 6.84 -26.07 -7.96
CA CYS A 323 7.51 -27.10 -7.15
C CYS A 323 8.19 -28.22 -7.97
N ASP A 324 7.82 -28.38 -9.25
CA ASP A 324 8.43 -29.34 -10.17
C ASP A 324 9.76 -28.86 -10.77
N GLY A 325 10.16 -27.61 -10.49
CA GLY A 325 11.42 -27.02 -10.93
C GLY A 325 11.49 -26.76 -12.43
N GLN A 326 10.36 -26.82 -13.16
CA GLN A 326 10.37 -26.53 -14.58
C GLN A 326 10.65 -25.04 -14.84
N SER A 327 11.52 -24.79 -15.83
CA SER A 327 11.83 -23.45 -16.31
C SER A 327 10.58 -22.75 -16.82
N VAL A 328 10.40 -21.50 -16.41
CA VAL A 328 9.31 -20.61 -16.89
C VAL A 328 9.68 -19.89 -18.19
N ALA A 329 10.83 -20.22 -18.80
CA ALA A 329 11.33 -19.56 -19.99
C ALA A 329 10.34 -19.63 -21.15
N ARG A 330 9.69 -20.79 -21.34
CA ARG A 330 8.77 -21.01 -22.46
C ARG A 330 7.62 -20.01 -22.43
N GLU A 331 7.03 -19.81 -21.27
CA GLU A 331 5.90 -18.91 -21.07
C GLU A 331 6.31 -17.46 -21.25
N VAL A 332 7.47 -17.07 -20.71
CA VAL A 332 8.04 -15.73 -20.94
C VAL A 332 8.27 -15.51 -22.44
N ILE A 333 8.94 -16.44 -23.12
CA ILE A 333 9.21 -16.36 -24.57
C ILE A 333 7.91 -16.27 -25.36
N LEU A 334 6.90 -17.08 -25.03
CA LEU A 334 5.59 -17.05 -25.67
C LEU A 334 4.96 -15.66 -25.56
N MET A 335 4.97 -15.08 -24.36
CA MET A 335 4.41 -13.75 -24.10
C MET A 335 5.12 -12.65 -24.90
N PHE A 336 6.45 -12.64 -24.95
CA PHE A 336 7.21 -11.67 -25.77
C PHE A 336 7.07 -11.92 -27.28
N THR A 337 6.65 -13.12 -27.69
CA THR A 337 6.39 -13.46 -29.09
C THR A 337 5.01 -13.01 -29.53
N GLU A 338 3.98 -13.31 -28.74
CA GLU A 338 2.57 -13.03 -29.05
C GLU A 338 2.19 -11.57 -28.82
N LYS A 339 2.67 -10.97 -27.73
CA LYS A 339 2.38 -9.59 -27.40
C LYS A 339 3.49 -8.69 -27.94
N GLU A 340 3.20 -8.01 -29.05
CA GLU A 340 4.06 -6.93 -29.53
C GLU A 340 3.98 -5.73 -28.57
N GLY A 341 5.10 -5.01 -28.39
CA GLY A 341 5.07 -3.68 -27.79
C GLY A 341 5.79 -3.48 -26.46
N PHE A 342 6.64 -4.39 -25.98
CA PHE A 342 7.55 -4.17 -24.81
C PHE A 342 8.67 -3.14 -25.07
N SER A 343 8.32 -2.01 -25.67
CA SER A 343 9.22 -0.95 -26.11
C SER A 343 9.75 -0.09 -24.96
N LYS A 344 9.02 -0.02 -23.84
CA LYS A 344 9.42 0.72 -22.63
C LYS A 344 10.13 -0.15 -21.60
N LEU A 345 10.21 -1.47 -21.81
CA LEU A 345 10.81 -2.38 -20.84
C LEU A 345 12.31 -2.11 -20.73
N THR A 346 12.74 -1.71 -19.54
CA THR A 346 14.15 -1.39 -19.22
C THR A 346 14.81 -2.47 -18.38
N THR A 347 14.03 -3.14 -17.53
CA THR A 347 14.53 -4.12 -16.56
C THR A 347 13.71 -5.40 -16.62
N LEU A 348 14.39 -6.53 -16.80
CA LEU A 348 13.80 -7.86 -16.72
C LEU A 348 14.61 -8.73 -15.75
N ASN A 349 13.94 -9.28 -14.74
CA ASN A 349 14.54 -10.21 -13.80
C ASN A 349 13.94 -11.61 -13.96
N LEU A 350 14.81 -12.57 -14.28
CA LEU A 350 14.54 -14.00 -14.40
C LEU A 350 15.54 -14.81 -13.56
N SER A 351 15.93 -14.25 -12.42
CA SER A 351 16.82 -14.91 -11.46
C SER A 351 16.16 -16.17 -10.88
N ASN A 352 16.91 -17.23 -10.64
CA ASN A 352 16.41 -18.49 -10.06
C ASN A 352 15.19 -19.07 -10.81
N CYS A 353 15.15 -18.92 -12.14
CA CYS A 353 14.04 -19.40 -12.98
C CYS A 353 14.31 -20.77 -13.64
N GLY A 354 15.38 -21.47 -13.24
CA GLY A 354 15.77 -22.75 -13.82
C GLY A 354 16.22 -22.65 -15.29
N LEU A 355 16.77 -21.50 -15.70
CA LEU A 355 17.12 -21.24 -17.10
C LEU A 355 18.37 -22.02 -17.53
N ARG A 356 18.34 -22.46 -18.80
CA ARG A 356 19.45 -23.13 -19.50
C ARG A 356 19.95 -22.32 -20.68
N ASP A 357 21.09 -22.72 -21.24
CA ASP A 357 21.69 -22.02 -22.40
C ASP A 357 20.78 -21.96 -23.64
N VAL A 358 19.92 -22.97 -23.82
CA VAL A 358 18.92 -23.00 -24.89
C VAL A 358 17.82 -21.96 -24.64
N ASP A 359 17.41 -21.79 -23.39
CA ASP A 359 16.39 -20.82 -23.00
C ASP A 359 16.88 -19.40 -23.26
N ILE A 360 18.12 -19.08 -22.86
CA ILE A 360 18.75 -17.77 -23.14
C ILE A 360 18.83 -17.48 -24.63
N TRP A 361 19.10 -18.49 -25.46
CA TRP A 361 19.13 -18.29 -26.92
C TRP A 361 17.78 -17.87 -27.50
N HIS A 362 16.71 -18.52 -27.07
CA HIS A 362 15.36 -18.18 -27.51
C HIS A 362 14.90 -16.85 -26.92
N LEU A 363 15.21 -16.60 -25.64
CA LEU A 363 14.88 -15.36 -24.96
C LEU A 363 15.55 -14.16 -25.63
N LEU A 364 16.84 -14.23 -25.91
CA LEU A 364 17.56 -13.14 -26.56
C LEU A 364 16.98 -12.81 -27.94
N ARG A 365 16.48 -13.79 -28.71
CA ARG A 365 15.82 -13.51 -29.99
C ARG A 365 14.55 -12.67 -29.85
N VAL A 366 13.75 -12.91 -28.82
CA VAL A 366 12.52 -12.13 -28.60
C VAL A 366 12.83 -10.78 -27.94
N LEU A 367 13.86 -10.72 -27.10
CA LEU A 367 14.30 -9.47 -26.46
C LEU A 367 14.94 -8.46 -27.42
N GLN A 368 15.34 -8.85 -28.63
CA GLN A 368 15.75 -7.90 -29.68
C GLN A 368 14.66 -6.86 -29.99
N LYS A 369 13.38 -7.21 -29.78
CA LYS A 369 12.24 -6.30 -29.94
C LYS A 369 12.15 -5.26 -28.82
N CYS A 370 12.80 -5.49 -27.68
CA CYS A 370 12.79 -4.60 -26.51
C CYS A 370 13.92 -3.57 -26.65
N GLY A 371 13.69 -2.54 -27.46
CA GLY A 371 14.72 -1.53 -27.80
C GLY A 371 15.25 -0.72 -26.60
N ALA A 372 14.50 -0.65 -25.51
CA ALA A 372 14.87 0.07 -24.29
C ALA A 372 15.43 -0.83 -23.18
N LEU A 373 15.61 -2.14 -23.41
CA LEU A 373 16.08 -3.05 -22.38
C LEU A 373 17.54 -2.75 -22.05
N GLU A 374 17.80 -2.41 -20.78
CA GLU A 374 19.12 -2.05 -20.28
C GLU A 374 19.63 -3.07 -19.26
N THR A 375 18.75 -3.61 -18.43
CA THR A 375 19.11 -4.49 -17.32
C THR A 375 18.47 -5.86 -17.47
N LEU A 376 19.30 -6.92 -17.45
CA LEU A 376 18.85 -8.30 -17.44
C LEU A 376 19.47 -9.05 -16.25
N GLN A 377 18.62 -9.47 -15.32
CA GLN A 377 19.03 -10.21 -14.13
C GLN A 377 18.74 -11.71 -14.32
N LEU A 378 19.79 -12.51 -14.25
CA LEU A 378 19.78 -13.97 -14.48
C LEU A 378 20.44 -14.72 -13.32
N SER A 379 20.53 -14.10 -12.15
CA SER A 379 21.24 -14.66 -11.01
C SER A 379 20.68 -16.03 -10.58
N GLY A 380 21.53 -16.90 -10.04
CA GLY A 380 21.13 -18.19 -9.47
C GLY A 380 20.63 -19.24 -10.47
N ASN A 381 20.72 -18.99 -11.79
CA ASN A 381 20.46 -20.01 -12.81
C ASN A 381 21.71 -20.89 -12.99
N ALA A 382 21.80 -21.97 -12.21
CA ALA A 382 23.00 -22.81 -12.09
C ALA A 382 23.44 -23.52 -13.39
N GLU A 383 22.52 -23.76 -14.33
CA GLU A 383 22.78 -24.44 -15.61
C GLU A 383 23.27 -23.50 -16.72
N LEU A 384 23.36 -22.18 -16.48
CA LEU A 384 23.93 -21.25 -17.44
C LEU A 384 25.44 -21.43 -17.51
N SER A 385 25.96 -21.53 -18.75
CA SER A 385 27.39 -21.70 -19.02
C SER A 385 27.97 -20.51 -19.78
N SER A 386 29.27 -20.61 -20.13
CA SER A 386 29.93 -19.63 -20.99
C SER A 386 29.20 -19.39 -22.32
N VAL A 387 28.42 -20.36 -22.81
CA VAL A 387 27.59 -20.18 -24.02
C VAL A 387 26.57 -19.06 -23.84
N SER A 388 25.89 -19.01 -22.69
CA SER A 388 24.97 -17.93 -22.37
C SER A 388 25.68 -16.59 -22.21
N LEU A 389 26.82 -16.57 -21.49
CA LEU A 389 27.64 -15.36 -21.35
C LEU A 389 28.04 -14.79 -22.72
N ARG A 390 28.56 -15.64 -23.62
CA ARG A 390 28.92 -15.22 -24.99
C ARG A 390 27.75 -14.60 -25.74
N ARG A 391 26.57 -15.22 -25.66
CA ARG A 391 25.36 -14.74 -26.36
C ARG A 391 24.85 -13.42 -25.78
N LEU A 392 24.90 -13.27 -24.46
CA LEU A 392 24.51 -12.04 -23.77
C LEU A 392 25.41 -10.87 -24.17
N LEU A 393 26.72 -11.10 -24.17
CA LEU A 393 27.69 -10.10 -24.63
C LEU A 393 27.49 -9.77 -26.11
N GLN A 394 27.19 -10.74 -26.97
CA GLN A 394 26.96 -10.49 -28.40
C GLN A 394 25.56 -9.96 -28.74
N HIS A 395 24.66 -9.83 -27.77
CA HIS A 395 23.28 -9.41 -28.01
C HIS A 395 23.20 -7.97 -28.53
N GLN A 396 22.27 -7.74 -29.46
CA GLN A 396 21.92 -6.40 -29.94
C GLN A 396 20.41 -6.21 -29.85
N PRO A 397 19.91 -5.11 -29.22
CA PRO A 397 20.67 -4.00 -28.63
C PRO A 397 21.50 -4.42 -27.41
N ALA A 398 22.66 -3.79 -27.25
CA ALA A 398 23.59 -4.10 -26.16
C ALA A 398 22.99 -3.70 -24.82
N LEU A 399 23.02 -4.63 -23.87
CA LEU A 399 22.58 -4.45 -22.48
C LEU A 399 23.60 -3.59 -21.72
N ARG A 400 23.12 -2.83 -20.74
CA ARG A 400 23.98 -2.06 -19.82
C ARG A 400 24.40 -2.84 -18.61
N THR A 401 23.46 -3.58 -18.03
CA THR A 401 23.66 -4.31 -16.78
C THR A 401 23.24 -5.75 -16.95
N VAL A 402 24.15 -6.68 -16.68
CA VAL A 402 23.88 -8.12 -16.69
C VAL A 402 24.31 -8.72 -15.37
N ASP A 403 23.38 -9.36 -14.66
CA ASP A 403 23.68 -10.07 -13.42
C ASP A 403 23.61 -11.58 -13.62
N LEU A 404 24.76 -12.24 -13.46
CA LEU A 404 24.94 -13.69 -13.50
C LEU A 404 25.52 -14.21 -12.17
N SER A 405 25.33 -13.47 -11.07
CA SER A 405 25.71 -13.93 -9.73
C SER A 405 25.04 -15.27 -9.41
N GLY A 406 25.72 -16.16 -8.68
CA GLY A 406 25.16 -17.47 -8.33
C GLY A 406 25.01 -18.48 -9.50
N CYS A 407 25.31 -18.11 -10.75
CA CYS A 407 25.42 -19.06 -11.86
C CYS A 407 26.72 -19.87 -11.74
N THR A 408 26.68 -21.00 -11.02
CA THR A 408 27.87 -21.81 -10.68
C THR A 408 28.59 -22.40 -11.90
N SER A 409 27.86 -22.67 -12.99
CA SER A 409 28.42 -23.25 -14.23
C SER A 409 28.89 -22.21 -15.24
N ILE A 410 28.82 -20.91 -14.94
CA ILE A 410 29.02 -19.85 -15.95
C ILE A 410 30.43 -19.86 -16.56
N ALA A 411 31.43 -20.32 -15.80
CA ALA A 411 32.80 -20.46 -16.26
C ALA A 411 33.05 -21.75 -17.07
N ASN A 412 32.11 -22.70 -17.08
CA ASN A 412 32.29 -23.94 -17.80
C ASN A 412 32.42 -23.67 -19.31
N PHE A 413 33.39 -24.34 -19.94
CA PHE A 413 33.69 -24.21 -21.38
C PHE A 413 34.19 -22.82 -21.81
N LEU A 414 34.78 -22.03 -20.90
CA LEU A 414 35.37 -20.75 -21.27
C LEU A 414 36.61 -20.94 -22.18
N GLY A 415 37.55 -21.83 -21.82
CA GLY A 415 38.68 -22.30 -22.66
C GLY A 415 39.54 -21.22 -23.35
N ASP A 416 40.46 -21.64 -24.23
CA ASP A 416 41.41 -20.77 -24.99
C ASP A 416 40.75 -19.69 -25.88
N SER A 417 39.42 -19.63 -25.93
CA SER A 417 38.64 -18.64 -26.69
C SER A 417 38.30 -17.39 -25.88
N SER A 418 38.75 -17.28 -24.63
CA SER A 418 38.50 -16.14 -23.73
C SER A 418 38.85 -14.77 -24.36
N PRO A 419 40.00 -14.54 -25.05
CA PRO A 419 40.40 -13.18 -25.41
C PRO A 419 39.56 -12.61 -26.56
N GLN A 420 39.20 -13.45 -27.53
CA GLN A 420 38.43 -13.03 -28.70
C GLN A 420 37.02 -12.53 -28.34
N LEU A 421 36.45 -13.05 -27.27
CA LEU A 421 35.11 -12.66 -26.79
C LEU A 421 35.08 -11.24 -26.26
N TRP A 422 36.08 -10.86 -25.47
CA TRP A 422 36.19 -9.52 -24.89
C TRP A 422 36.76 -8.51 -25.89
N VAL A 423 37.62 -8.95 -26.81
CA VAL A 423 38.07 -8.11 -27.93
C VAL A 423 36.90 -7.71 -28.84
N ALA A 424 35.92 -8.60 -29.06
CA ALA A 424 34.69 -8.26 -29.79
C ALA A 424 33.83 -7.19 -29.07
N GLN A 425 33.99 -7.04 -27.75
CA GLN A 425 33.30 -6.03 -26.93
C GLN A 425 33.95 -4.65 -26.97
N LYS A 426 35.20 -4.53 -27.45
CA LYS A 426 35.94 -3.26 -27.54
C LYS A 426 35.23 -2.15 -28.32
N GLY A 427 34.21 -2.50 -29.12
CA GLY A 427 33.33 -1.57 -29.84
C GLY A 427 31.92 -1.38 -29.25
N GLN A 428 31.48 -2.21 -28.28
CA GLN A 428 30.13 -2.18 -27.72
C GLN A 428 30.04 -1.29 -26.49
N LYS A 429 30.01 0.04 -26.68
CA LYS A 429 30.07 1.06 -25.62
C LYS A 429 28.92 1.12 -24.60
N LYS A 430 28.03 0.12 -24.54
CA LYS A 430 26.83 0.17 -23.68
C LYS A 430 26.90 -0.72 -22.44
N LEU A 431 27.67 -1.80 -22.41
CA LEU A 431 27.76 -2.65 -21.21
C LEU A 431 28.57 -1.92 -20.13
N GLU A 432 27.89 -1.53 -19.06
CA GLU A 432 28.43 -0.74 -17.95
C GLU A 432 28.71 -1.59 -16.72
N SER A 433 27.94 -2.67 -16.52
CA SER A 433 28.02 -3.53 -15.34
C SER A 433 27.76 -5.00 -15.68
N LEU A 434 28.63 -5.87 -15.19
CA LEU A 434 28.54 -7.32 -15.30
C LEU A 434 28.92 -7.97 -13.97
N THR A 435 27.98 -8.70 -13.38
CA THR A 435 28.22 -9.45 -12.14
C THR A 435 28.37 -10.93 -12.46
N LEU A 436 29.44 -11.55 -11.96
CA LEU A 436 29.76 -12.97 -12.17
C LEU A 436 30.12 -13.66 -10.86
N ASN A 437 30.06 -14.99 -10.84
CA ASN A 437 30.70 -15.77 -9.80
C ASN A 437 32.22 -15.77 -10.01
N SER A 438 33.01 -15.54 -8.96
CA SER A 438 34.47 -15.59 -9.01
C SER A 438 35.01 -17.02 -9.01
N GLN A 439 34.19 -18.01 -8.66
CA GLN A 439 34.59 -19.41 -8.71
C GLN A 439 34.57 -19.93 -10.15
N GLY A 440 35.68 -20.51 -10.60
CA GLY A 440 35.82 -21.12 -11.92
C GLY A 440 36.48 -20.24 -12.99
N PHE A 441 36.68 -18.95 -12.72
CA PHE A 441 37.50 -18.08 -13.58
C PHE A 441 38.91 -17.92 -13.01
N ASP A 442 39.91 -17.84 -13.88
CA ASP A 442 41.19 -17.27 -13.48
C ASP A 442 41.00 -15.76 -13.23
N LYS A 443 41.36 -15.34 -12.02
CA LYS A 443 41.09 -14.01 -11.49
C LYS A 443 41.87 -12.97 -12.28
N ASP A 444 43.15 -13.25 -12.55
CA ASP A 444 44.04 -12.29 -13.21
C ASP A 444 43.69 -12.18 -14.70
N GLU A 445 43.18 -13.27 -15.28
CA GLU A 445 42.71 -13.31 -16.67
C GLU A 445 41.46 -12.45 -16.88
N MET A 446 40.44 -12.59 -16.03
CA MET A 446 39.21 -11.78 -16.15
C MET A 446 39.45 -10.29 -15.92
N GLU A 447 40.39 -9.95 -15.03
CA GLU A 447 40.80 -8.57 -14.82
C GLU A 447 41.53 -8.00 -16.04
N ALA A 448 42.46 -8.78 -16.61
CA ALA A 448 43.14 -8.39 -17.84
C ALA A 448 42.17 -8.23 -19.01
N LEU A 449 41.18 -9.12 -19.15
CA LEU A 449 40.18 -9.09 -20.22
C LEU A 449 39.22 -7.90 -20.10
N TRP A 450 38.74 -7.59 -18.87
CA TRP A 450 37.89 -6.42 -18.64
C TRP A 450 38.66 -5.11 -18.86
N TRP A 451 39.92 -5.06 -18.41
CA TRP A 451 40.82 -3.94 -18.69
C TRP A 451 41.14 -3.79 -20.18
N GLU A 452 41.33 -4.88 -20.92
CA GLU A 452 41.60 -4.82 -22.36
C GLU A 452 40.39 -4.31 -23.16
N ALA A 453 39.17 -4.65 -22.71
CA ALA A 453 37.93 -4.20 -23.32
C ALA A 453 37.64 -2.70 -23.06
N TRP A 454 37.90 -2.20 -21.84
CA TRP A 454 37.42 -0.89 -21.39
C TRP A 454 38.50 0.11 -20.93
N GLY A 455 39.74 -0.35 -20.82
CA GLY A 455 40.91 0.45 -20.43
C GLY A 455 40.72 1.13 -19.07
N PRO A 456 41.07 2.43 -18.94
CA PRO A 456 41.12 3.13 -17.65
C PRO A 456 39.75 3.33 -16.98
N ARG A 457 38.65 3.09 -17.71
CA ARG A 457 37.29 3.13 -17.16
C ARG A 457 36.94 1.83 -16.44
N ALA A 458 37.67 0.73 -16.65
CA ALA A 458 37.39 -0.53 -15.98
C ALA A 458 37.54 -0.43 -14.45
N CYS A 459 36.53 -0.86 -13.73
CA CYS A 459 36.53 -1.09 -12.29
C CYS A 459 36.19 -2.54 -11.99
N ILE A 460 36.89 -3.10 -11.01
CA ILE A 460 36.69 -4.47 -10.58
C ILE A 460 36.61 -4.46 -9.07
N HIS A 461 35.45 -4.87 -8.55
CA HIS A 461 35.21 -4.99 -7.13
C HIS A 461 34.98 -6.46 -6.77
N ARG A 462 35.63 -6.90 -5.69
CA ARG A 462 35.56 -8.28 -5.20
C ARG A 462 34.79 -8.25 -3.89
N ALA A 463 33.62 -8.88 -3.85
CA ALA A 463 32.84 -8.97 -2.62
C ALA A 463 33.09 -10.29 -1.86
N PRO A 464 32.84 -10.30 -0.54
CA PRO A 464 32.80 -11.53 0.24
C PRO A 464 31.83 -12.55 -0.37
N GLY A 465 32.15 -13.84 -0.30
CA GLY A 465 31.32 -14.91 -0.88
C GLY A 465 31.68 -15.30 -2.32
N GLY A 466 32.72 -14.69 -2.88
CA GLY A 466 33.25 -15.08 -4.18
C GLY A 466 32.44 -14.52 -5.34
N LEU A 467 31.98 -13.27 -5.26
CA LEU A 467 31.38 -12.55 -6.37
C LEU A 467 32.38 -11.59 -7.01
N LEU A 468 32.33 -11.48 -8.33
CA LEU A 468 33.14 -10.59 -9.14
C LEU A 468 32.23 -9.54 -9.79
N TYR A 469 32.44 -8.27 -9.44
CA TYR A 469 31.71 -7.14 -10.03
C TYR A 469 32.63 -6.43 -11.01
N LEU A 470 32.28 -6.48 -12.28
CA LEU A 470 32.95 -5.78 -13.36
C LEU A 470 32.10 -4.57 -13.72
N SER A 471 32.59 -3.36 -13.47
CA SER A 471 31.87 -2.12 -13.73
C SER A 471 32.73 -1.10 -14.47
N LEU A 472 32.11 -0.02 -14.93
CA LEU A 472 32.80 1.16 -15.47
C LEU A 472 32.80 2.30 -14.46
N LYS A 473 33.89 3.07 -14.39
CA LYS A 473 33.93 4.39 -13.75
C LYS A 473 33.01 5.32 -14.53
N GLU A 474 32.15 6.01 -13.78
CA GLU A 474 31.36 7.14 -14.27
C GLU A 474 32.24 8.23 -14.88
#